data_AF-A0A6P0YAH3-F1
#
_entry.id   AF-A0A6P0YAH3-F1
#
_cell.length_a   1.000
_cell.length_b   1.000
_cell.length_c   1.000
_cell.angle_alpha   90.00
_cell.angle_beta   90.00
_cell.angle_gamma   90.00
#
_symmetry.space_group_name_H-M   'P 1'
#
loop_
_entity.id
_entity.type
_entity.pdbx_description
1 polymer ?
#
loop_
_entity_poly.entity_id
_entity_poly.type
_entity_poly.pdbx_seq_one_letter_code
_entity_poly.pdbx_strand_id
1 'polypeptide(L)'
;MKTKTQILETESELKKLLSQETDGHIKEKLQALYWLKTKKLYTIGEIAELLGCHRVTVQRWFGEYRRKDSGESDRLTGLEW
;
A
#
# COMPACT_ATOMS: atom_id res chain seq x y z
N MET A 1 11.84 13.75 12.67
CA MET A 1 12.46 12.46 12.26
C MET A 1 11.77 12.01 10.98
N LYS A 2 12.50 11.87 9.86
CA LYS A 2 11.93 11.43 8.58
C LYS A 2 11.90 9.90 8.56
N THR A 3 10.79 9.30 8.99
CA THR A 3 10.60 7.85 8.89
C THR A 3 10.46 7.49 7.42
N LYS A 4 11.56 7.06 6.80
CA LYS A 4 11.58 6.55 5.42
C LYS A 4 10.70 5.30 5.40
N THR A 5 9.52 5.39 4.78
CA THR A 5 8.66 4.23 4.55
C THR A 5 9.41 3.26 3.63
N GLN A 6 9.98 2.19 4.18
CA GLN A 6 10.59 1.13 3.39
C GLN A 6 9.52 0.10 3.07
N ILE A 7 9.00 0.13 1.85
CA ILE A 7 8.14 -0.94 1.34
C ILE A 7 9.04 -2.13 1.05
N LEU A 8 8.77 -3.28 1.67
CA LEU A 8 9.61 -4.48 1.54
C LEU A 8 9.32 -5.23 0.24
N GLU A 9 8.05 -5.30 -0.17
CA GLU A 9 7.70 -5.96 -1.43
C GLU A 9 8.38 -5.29 -2.63
N THR A 10 8.85 -6.11 -3.55
CA THR A 10 9.39 -5.65 -4.82
C THR A 10 8.25 -5.21 -5.74
N GLU A 11 8.58 -4.40 -6.74
CA GLU A 11 7.61 -3.97 -7.76
C GLU A 11 6.94 -5.16 -8.45
N SER A 12 7.69 -6.23 -8.68
CA SER A 12 7.21 -7.47 -9.31
C SER A 12 6.18 -8.20 -8.44
N GLU A 13 6.41 -8.27 -7.12
CA GLU A 13 5.47 -8.89 -6.19
C GLU A 13 4.17 -8.08 -6.10
N LEU A 14 4.26 -6.75 -5.98
CA LEU A 14 3.08 -5.87 -5.97
C LEU A 14 2.28 -5.97 -7.28
N LYS A 15 2.96 -6.04 -8.42
CA LYS A 15 2.31 -6.21 -9.73
C LYS A 15 1.60 -7.57 -9.85
N LYS A 16 2.21 -8.63 -9.31
CA LYS A 16 1.62 -9.96 -9.27
C LYS A 16 0.36 -9.96 -8.41
N LEU A 17 0.42 -9.38 -7.21
CA LEU A 17 -0.73 -9.23 -6.32
C LEU A 17 -1.86 -8.41 -6.97
N LEU A 18 -1.53 -7.28 -7.61
CA LEU A 18 -2.51 -6.47 -8.35
C LEU A 18 -3.22 -7.25 -9.47
N SER A 19 -2.51 -8.18 -10.11
CA SER A 19 -3.06 -9.00 -11.19
C SER A 19 -3.93 -10.16 -10.66
N GLN A 20 -3.63 -10.66 -9.47
CA GLN A 20 -4.34 -11.77 -8.83
C GLN A 20 -5.56 -11.31 -8.02
N GLU A 21 -5.52 -10.09 -7.50
CA GLU A 21 -6.59 -9.56 -6.67
C GLU A 21 -7.85 -9.28 -7.50
N THR A 22 -9.01 -9.55 -6.93
CA THR A 22 -10.32 -9.28 -7.55
C THR A 22 -11.11 -8.22 -6.78
N ASP A 23 -10.77 -8.00 -5.51
CA ASP A 23 -11.39 -6.97 -4.68
C ASP A 23 -10.89 -5.57 -5.07
N GLY A 24 -11.84 -4.67 -5.36
CA GLY A 24 -11.54 -3.29 -5.76
C GLY A 24 -10.83 -2.49 -4.67
N HIS A 25 -11.23 -2.64 -3.41
CA HIS A 25 -10.60 -1.94 -2.30
C HIS A 25 -9.19 -2.43 -2.00
N ILE A 26 -8.96 -3.73 -2.16
CA ILE A 26 -7.61 -4.29 -2.00
C ILE A 26 -6.71 -3.82 -3.15
N LYS A 27 -7.23 -3.77 -4.38
CA LYS A 27 -6.51 -3.21 -5.52
C LYS A 27 -6.09 -1.77 -5.30
N GLU A 28 -6.95 -0.91 -4.78
CA GLU A 28 -6.62 0.50 -4.47
C GLU A 28 -5.44 0.60 -3.49
N LYS A 29 -5.42 -0.23 -2.44
CA LYS A 29 -4.33 -0.29 -1.46
C LYS A 29 -3.03 -0.78 -2.07
N LEU A 30 -3.08 -1.85 -2.84
CA LEU A 30 -1.92 -2.39 -3.54
C LEU A 30 -1.37 -1.41 -4.58
N GLN A 31 -2.24 -0.66 -5.25
CA GLN A 31 -1.87 0.36 -6.22
C GLN A 31 -1.17 1.54 -5.54
N ALA A 32 -1.65 1.97 -4.37
CA ALA A 32 -1.01 2.99 -3.54
C ALA A 32 0.41 2.56 -3.10
N LEU A 33 0.57 1.31 -2.64
CA LEU A 33 1.88 0.72 -2.31
C LEU A 33 2.79 0.65 -3.54
N TYR A 34 2.26 0.23 -4.68
CA TYR A 34 3.01 0.14 -5.94
C TYR A 34 3.55 1.50 -6.38
N TRP A 35 2.73 2.57 -6.34
CA TRP A 35 3.18 3.91 -6.72
C TRP A 35 4.23 4.49 -5.77
N LEU A 36 4.08 4.24 -4.47
CA LEU A 36 5.06 4.67 -3.47
C LEU A 36 6.39 3.90 -3.63
N LYS A 37 6.33 2.61 -3.96
CA LYS A 37 7.51 1.76 -4.22
C LYS A 37 8.25 2.20 -5.48
N THR A 38 7.51 2.40 -6.57
CA THR A 38 8.05 2.82 -7.87
C THR A 38 8.49 4.29 -7.89
N LYS A 39 8.27 5.03 -6.79
CA LYS A 39 8.51 6.48 -6.66
C LYS A 39 7.83 7.29 -7.77
N LYS A 40 6.79 6.74 -8.41
CA LYS A 40 6.02 7.44 -9.44
C LYS A 40 5.19 8.59 -8.84
N LEU A 41 4.79 8.43 -7.57
CA LEU A 41 4.11 9.46 -6.79
C LEU A 41 4.92 9.72 -5.54
N TYR A 42 5.11 11.00 -5.22
CA TYR A 42 5.99 11.42 -4.12
C TYR A 42 5.21 11.58 -2.82
N THR A 43 3.90 11.77 -2.87
CA THR A 43 3.10 12.10 -1.70
C THR A 43 1.80 11.27 -1.57
N ILE A 44 1.37 11.09 -0.32
CA ILE A 44 0.08 10.47 0.04
C ILE A 44 -1.09 11.28 -0.53
N GLY A 45 -0.93 12.60 -0.67
CA GLY A 45 -1.95 13.49 -1.25
C GLY A 45 -2.22 13.16 -2.71
N GLU A 46 -1.18 13.08 -3.55
CA GLU A 46 -1.32 12.75 -4.97
C GLU A 46 -1.94 11.36 -5.19
N ILE A 47 -1.56 10.38 -4.35
CA ILE A 47 -2.15 9.04 -4.37
C ILE A 47 -3.64 9.10 -4.05
N ALA A 48 -4.03 9.88 -3.04
CA ALA A 48 -5.41 10.03 -2.61
C ALA A 48 -6.27 10.73 -3.68
N GLU A 49 -5.73 11.76 -4.33
CA GLU A 49 -6.39 12.46 -5.45
C GLU A 49 -6.63 11.52 -6.64
N LEU A 50 -5.63 10.70 -7.00
CA LEU A 50 -5.75 9.74 -8.10
C LEU A 50 -6.72 8.60 -7.80
N LEU A 51 -6.79 8.17 -6.55
CA LEU A 51 -7.74 7.13 -6.11
C LEU A 51 -9.13 7.69 -5.79
N GLY A 52 -9.31 9.01 -5.79
CA GLY A 52 -10.58 9.64 -5.40
C GLY A 52 -10.96 9.41 -3.94
N CYS A 53 -9.97 9.16 -3.06
CA CYS A 53 -10.19 8.85 -1.65
C CYS A 53 -9.57 9.90 -0.73
N HIS A 54 -9.90 9.84 0.56
CA HIS A 54 -9.36 10.80 1.52
C HIS A 54 -7.89 10.47 1.84
N ARG A 55 -7.02 11.49 1.90
CA ARG A 55 -5.60 11.31 2.25
C ARG A 55 -5.38 10.55 3.57
N VAL A 56 -6.31 10.70 4.51
CA VAL A 56 -6.27 10.06 5.83
C VAL A 56 -6.46 8.54 5.69
N THR A 57 -7.30 8.12 4.75
CA THR A 57 -7.52 6.71 4.40
C THR A 57 -6.23 6.09 3.89
N VAL A 58 -5.57 6.75 2.93
CA VAL A 58 -4.29 6.29 2.39
C VAL A 58 -3.19 6.27 3.46
N GLN A 59 -3.11 7.32 4.29
CA GLN A 59 -2.18 7.37 5.41
C GLN A 59 -2.40 6.24 6.41
N ARG A 60 -3.67 5.90 6.69
CA ARG A 60 -4.05 4.79 7.56
C ARG A 60 -3.60 3.46 6.97
N TRP A 61 -3.86 3.19 5.68
CA TRP A 61 -3.41 1.97 5.00
C TRP A 61 -1.91 1.76 5.13
N PHE A 62 -1.10 2.79 4.88
CA PHE A 62 0.35 2.71 5.03
C PHE A 62 0.78 2.49 6.48
N GLY A 63 0.07 3.09 7.44
CA GLY A 63 0.31 2.87 8.87
C GLY A 63 0.02 1.43 9.30
N GLU A 64 -1.08 0.85 8.81
CA GLU A 64 -1.48 -0.53 9.10
C GLU A 64 -0.52 -1.53 8.47
N TYR A 65 -0.17 -1.33 7.20
CA TYR A 65 0.85 -2.09 6.50
C TYR A 65 2.18 -2.11 7.28
N ARG A 66 2.66 -0.95 7.76
CA ARG A 66 3.90 -0.87 8.55
C ARG A 66 3.80 -1.57 9.90
N ARG A 67 2.62 -1.57 10.54
CA ARG A 67 2.44 -2.22 11.84
C ARG A 67 2.52 -3.75 11.74
N LYS A 68 1.96 -4.36 10.69
CA LYS A 68 2.08 -5.81 10.49
C LYS A 68 3.49 -6.25 10.09
N ASP A 69 4.31 -5.40 9.50
CA ASP A 69 5.72 -5.73 9.27
C ASP A 69 6.52 -5.90 10.58
N SER A 70 6.19 -5.09 11.61
CA SER A 70 6.88 -5.12 12.91
C SER A 70 6.35 -6.20 13.87
N GLY A 71 5.34 -6.97 13.47
CA GLY A 71 4.71 -8.03 14.27
C GLY A 71 4.60 -9.31 13.45
N GLU A 72 5.46 -10.27 13.78
CA GLU A 72 5.52 -11.66 13.29
C GLU A 72 4.19 -12.24 12.73
N SER A 73 4.28 -12.79 11.50
CA SER A 73 3.42 -13.82 10.92
C SER A 73 1.94 -13.51 10.64
N ASP A 74 1.62 -13.13 9.40
CA ASP A 74 0.83 -14.00 8.49
C ASP A 74 0.83 -13.39 7.08
N ARG A 75 1.34 -14.14 6.09
CA ARG A 75 1.46 -13.65 4.71
C ARG A 75 0.08 -13.63 4.04
N LEU A 76 -0.57 -12.47 4.13
CA LEU A 76 -1.64 -12.02 3.23
C LEU A 76 -2.91 -12.88 3.19
N THR A 77 -3.22 -13.66 4.24
CA THR A 77 -4.53 -14.33 4.36
C THR A 77 -5.55 -13.38 5.00
N GLY A 78 -6.26 -12.62 4.16
CA GLY A 78 -7.33 -11.71 4.61
C GLY A 78 -6.89 -10.25 4.56
N LEU A 79 -7.04 -9.63 3.39
CA LEU A 79 -6.78 -8.21 3.18
C LEU A 79 -7.96 -7.32 3.67
N GLU A 80 -8.35 -7.52 4.93
CA GLU A 80 -9.13 -6.55 5.72
C GLU A 80 -8.15 -5.60 6.43
N TRP A 81 -7.72 -4.55 5.72
CA TRP A 81 -6.91 -3.44 6.26
C TRP A 81 -7.59 -2.10 6.00
#